data_AF-A0A937PH04-F1
#
_entry.id   AF-A0A937PH04-F1
#
_cell.length_a   1.000
_cell.length_b   1.000
_cell.length_c   1.000
_cell.angle_alpha   90.00
_cell.angle_beta   90.00
_cell.angle_gamma   90.00
#
_symmetry.space_group_name_H-M   'P 1'
#
loop_
_entity.id
_entity.type
_entity.pdbx_description
1 polymer ?
#
loop_
_entity_poly.entity_id
_entity_poly.type
_entity_poly.pdbx_seq_one_letter_code
_entity_poly.pdbx_strand_id
1 'polypeptide(L)'
;MLKVSRKLLISPKVLWPSIIILLIICISLQMLKEEEKALRMYAQKRLTETREEKEIIEKTLSETIKIKKITEEELTNEREKSIALKKEIEEQAHQIKLILNKLGKETTTRRQVEVQFIAAMEEKRILEAKLKELTDRPKAVELGKVVVNPVHKSAGKVLAVNKEYAFIVVDLGRANNLRPGDILSLYRDDKFIGKVEVESVEEKFCAAAILPDWQDVEFKENDVVKKH
;
A
#
# COMPACT_ATOMS: atom_id res chain seq x y z
N MET A 1 -55.66 83.46 -78.44
CA MET A 1 -55.54 82.52 -77.29
C MET A 1 -55.87 81.12 -77.77
N LEU A 2 -54.90 80.21 -77.77
CA LEU A 2 -54.99 78.87 -78.38
C LEU A 2 -56.03 77.97 -77.67
N LYS A 3 -57.05 77.54 -78.42
CA LYS A 3 -57.98 76.46 -78.07
C LYS A 3 -57.33 75.11 -78.39
N VAL A 4 -56.88 74.37 -77.38
CA VAL A 4 -56.44 72.98 -77.56
C VAL A 4 -57.67 72.08 -77.56
N SER A 5 -57.86 71.37 -78.67
CA SER A 5 -59.00 70.49 -78.95
C SER A 5 -58.94 69.21 -78.12
N ARG A 6 -59.95 68.98 -77.25
CA ARG A 6 -60.14 67.76 -76.44
C ARG A 6 -61.22 66.85 -77.03
N LYS A 7 -61.11 66.49 -78.30
CA LYS A 7 -62.01 65.49 -78.93
C LYS A 7 -61.21 64.49 -79.74
N LEU A 8 -60.41 63.68 -79.05
CA LEU A 8 -59.88 62.44 -79.63
C LEU A 8 -59.54 61.41 -78.54
N LEU A 9 -60.47 61.14 -77.63
CA LEU A 9 -60.36 59.96 -76.78
C LEU A 9 -61.76 59.42 -76.54
N ILE A 10 -61.87 58.09 -76.54
CA ILE A 10 -63.07 57.27 -76.27
C ILE A 10 -63.79 56.79 -77.53
N SER A 11 -63.12 55.92 -78.28
CA SER A 11 -63.82 54.88 -79.05
C SER A 11 -63.90 53.61 -78.19
N PRO A 12 -65.07 52.95 -78.08
CA PRO A 12 -65.27 51.81 -77.18
C PRO A 12 -64.39 50.60 -77.51
N LYS A 13 -63.81 50.51 -78.71
CA LYS A 13 -62.92 49.41 -79.13
C LYS A 13 -61.51 49.47 -78.54
N VAL A 14 -61.06 50.62 -78.02
CA VAL A 14 -59.67 50.82 -77.52
C VAL A 14 -59.60 50.92 -75.99
N LEU A 15 -60.69 51.27 -75.31
CA LEU A 15 -60.72 51.38 -73.84
C LEU A 15 -60.70 50.04 -73.11
N TRP A 16 -61.43 49.05 -73.61
CA TRP A 16 -61.52 47.73 -72.98
C TRP A 16 -60.15 47.02 -72.87
N PRO A 17 -59.31 47.00 -73.93
CA PRO A 17 -57.95 46.46 -73.83
C PRO A 17 -57.07 47.16 -72.78
N SER A 18 -57.12 48.49 -72.68
CA SER A 18 -56.31 49.26 -71.72
C SER A 18 -56.71 48.99 -70.28
N ILE A 19 -58.01 48.84 -70.00
CA ILE A 19 -58.52 48.48 -68.66
C ILE A 19 -58.05 47.06 -68.28
N ILE A 20 -58.09 46.11 -69.22
CA ILE A 20 -57.61 44.74 -69.00
C ILE A 20 -56.11 44.72 -68.68
N ILE A 21 -55.30 45.48 -69.43
CA ILE A 21 -53.85 45.59 -69.18
C ILE A 21 -53.57 46.19 -67.79
N LEU A 22 -54.30 47.23 -67.41
CA LEU A 22 -54.16 47.86 -66.09
C LEU A 22 -54.54 46.89 -64.95
N LEU A 23 -55.59 46.11 -65.15
CA LEU A 23 -56.00 45.04 -64.21
C LEU A 23 -54.90 43.97 -64.06
N ILE A 24 -54.32 43.50 -65.17
CA ILE A 24 -53.22 42.52 -65.15
C ILE A 24 -52.01 43.09 -64.40
N ILE A 25 -51.61 44.33 -64.67
CA ILE A 25 -50.49 44.98 -63.97
C ILE A 25 -50.80 45.11 -62.47
N CYS A 26 -52.03 45.48 -62.11
CA CYS A 26 -52.44 45.60 -60.72
C CYS A 26 -52.37 44.26 -59.98
N ILE A 27 -52.82 43.17 -60.61
CA ILE A 27 -52.74 41.80 -60.05
C ILE A 27 -51.28 41.38 -59.89
N SER A 28 -50.42 41.62 -60.89
CA SER A 28 -48.98 41.30 -60.79
C SER A 28 -48.27 42.09 -59.68
N LEU A 29 -48.64 43.36 -59.47
CA LEU A 29 -48.10 44.17 -58.38
C LEU A 29 -48.60 43.71 -57.00
N GLN A 30 -49.85 43.24 -56.90
CA GLN A 30 -50.37 42.63 -55.67
C GLN A 30 -49.60 41.34 -55.34
N MET A 31 -49.40 40.47 -56.33
CA MET A 31 -48.62 39.24 -56.18
C MET A 31 -47.18 39.52 -55.71
N LEU A 32 -46.49 40.47 -56.35
CA LEU A 32 -45.13 40.86 -55.97
C LEU A 32 -45.06 41.40 -54.52
N LYS A 33 -46.05 42.19 -54.12
CA LYS A 33 -46.15 42.72 -52.74
C LYS A 33 -46.41 41.61 -51.72
N GLU A 34 -47.14 40.56 -52.08
CA GLU A 34 -47.37 39.39 -51.23
C GLU A 34 -46.12 38.53 -51.09
N GLU A 35 -45.38 38.29 -52.18
CA GLU A 35 -44.08 37.61 -52.15
C GLU A 35 -43.07 38.34 -51.28
N GLU A 36 -42.96 39.68 -51.40
CA GLU A 36 -42.06 40.47 -50.54
C GLU A 36 -42.41 40.35 -49.06
N LYS A 37 -43.71 40.33 -48.72
CA LYS A 37 -44.16 40.13 -47.33
C LYS A 37 -43.82 38.74 -46.83
N ALA A 38 -44.04 37.72 -47.65
CA ALA A 38 -43.70 36.34 -47.32
C ALA A 38 -42.18 36.20 -47.08
N LEU A 39 -41.36 36.82 -47.93
CA LEU A 39 -39.91 36.82 -47.80
C LEU A 39 -39.46 37.53 -46.51
N ARG A 40 -40.05 38.68 -46.19
CA ARG A 40 -39.76 39.43 -44.95
C ARG A 40 -40.18 38.66 -43.71
N MET A 41 -41.36 38.04 -43.73
CA MET A 41 -41.85 37.21 -42.64
C MET A 41 -40.94 35.99 -42.43
N TYR A 42 -40.50 35.35 -43.51
CA TYR A 42 -39.54 34.25 -43.45
C TYR A 42 -38.17 34.69 -42.89
N ALA A 43 -37.65 35.83 -43.34
CA ALA A 43 -36.40 36.39 -42.83
C ALA A 43 -36.51 36.74 -41.34
N GLN A 44 -37.63 37.33 -40.90
CA GLN A 44 -37.89 37.60 -39.48
C GLN A 44 -37.96 36.31 -38.67
N LYS A 45 -38.67 35.29 -39.16
CA LYS A 45 -38.76 33.98 -38.49
C LYS A 45 -37.38 33.33 -38.32
N ARG A 46 -36.55 33.36 -39.35
CA ARG A 46 -35.16 32.85 -39.24
C ARG A 46 -34.33 33.67 -38.26
N LEU A 47 -34.46 34.99 -38.25
CA LEU A 47 -33.76 35.83 -37.28
C LEU A 47 -34.18 35.55 -35.84
N THR A 48 -35.47 35.29 -35.59
CA THR A 48 -35.95 34.91 -34.25
C THR A 48 -35.44 33.53 -33.84
N GLU A 49 -35.51 32.53 -34.74
CA GLU A 49 -34.99 31.18 -34.49
C GLU A 49 -33.49 31.22 -34.17
N THR A 50 -32.68 31.89 -34.98
CA THR A 50 -31.23 32.02 -34.74
C THR A 50 -30.94 32.77 -33.44
N ARG A 51 -31.77 33.74 -33.06
CA ARG A 51 -31.62 34.48 -31.80
C ARG A 51 -31.91 33.59 -30.59
N GLU A 52 -32.97 32.79 -30.65
CA GLU A 52 -33.34 31.83 -29.61
C GLU A 52 -32.27 30.73 -29.46
N GLU A 53 -31.81 30.16 -30.57
CA GLU A 53 -30.71 29.19 -30.58
C GLU A 53 -29.44 29.76 -29.95
N LYS A 54 -29.08 31.00 -30.31
CA LYS A 54 -27.93 31.68 -29.72
C LYS A 54 -28.08 31.87 -28.22
N GLU A 55 -29.25 32.29 -27.75
CA GLU A 55 -29.52 32.46 -26.32
C GLU A 55 -29.40 31.15 -25.53
N ILE A 56 -29.90 30.05 -26.09
CA ILE A 56 -29.76 28.71 -25.51
C ILE A 56 -28.28 28.29 -25.46
N ILE A 57 -27.53 28.52 -26.53
CA ILE A 57 -26.10 28.21 -26.60
C ILE A 57 -25.31 29.04 -25.57
N GLU A 58 -25.60 30.34 -25.45
CA GLU A 58 -24.93 31.21 -24.46
C GLU A 58 -25.23 30.75 -23.02
N LYS A 59 -26.48 30.36 -22.75
CA LYS A 59 -26.86 29.84 -21.43
C LYS A 59 -26.13 28.54 -21.10
N THR A 60 -26.16 27.56 -22.01
CA THR A 60 -25.47 26.26 -21.81
C THR A 60 -23.96 26.43 -21.69
N LEU A 61 -23.36 27.34 -22.46
CA LEU A 61 -21.95 27.68 -22.34
C LEU A 61 -21.62 28.25 -20.96
N SER A 62 -22.45 29.19 -20.46
CA SER A 62 -22.26 29.78 -19.13
C SER A 62 -22.37 28.75 -18.00
N GLU A 63 -23.30 27.80 -18.13
CA GLU A 63 -23.47 26.69 -17.18
C GLU A 63 -22.29 25.74 -17.22
N THR A 64 -21.83 25.37 -18.42
CA THR A 64 -20.66 24.50 -18.62
C THR A 64 -19.40 25.11 -18.03
N ILE A 65 -19.19 26.43 -18.19
CA ILE A 65 -18.05 27.15 -17.59
C ILE A 65 -18.12 27.09 -16.06
N LYS A 66 -19.30 27.28 -15.47
CA LYS A 66 -19.49 27.19 -14.01
C LYS A 66 -19.17 25.80 -13.49
N ILE A 67 -19.72 24.76 -14.13
CA ILE A 67 -19.48 23.36 -13.77
C ILE A 67 -17.99 23.05 -13.88
N LYS A 68 -17.36 23.42 -15.00
CA LYS A 68 -15.93 23.22 -15.21
C LYS A 68 -15.10 23.84 -14.09
N LYS A 69 -15.40 25.09 -13.71
CA LYS A 69 -14.69 25.78 -12.63
C LYS A 69 -14.83 25.06 -11.29
N ILE A 70 -16.04 24.62 -10.94
CA ILE A 70 -16.29 23.86 -9.70
C ILE A 70 -15.52 22.54 -9.72
N THR A 71 -15.58 21.80 -10.83
CA THR A 71 -14.86 20.52 -10.95
C THR A 71 -13.35 20.68 -10.93
N GLU A 72 -12.82 21.79 -11.47
CA GLU A 72 -11.38 22.11 -11.38
C GLU A 72 -10.97 22.40 -9.94
N GLU A 73 -11.79 23.15 -9.18
CA GLU A 73 -11.54 23.46 -7.77
C GLU A 73 -11.61 22.19 -6.88
N GLU A 74 -12.61 21.33 -7.10
CA GLU A 74 -12.71 20.03 -6.42
C GLU A 74 -11.49 19.15 -6.74
N LEU A 75 -11.06 19.11 -8.01
CA LEU A 75 -9.91 18.33 -8.43
C LEU A 75 -8.61 18.86 -7.81
N THR A 76 -8.44 20.18 -7.67
CA THR A 76 -7.28 20.74 -6.97
C THR A 76 -7.29 20.41 -5.49
N ASN A 77 -8.44 20.53 -4.82
CA ASN A 77 -8.59 20.21 -3.41
C ASN A 77 -8.29 18.72 -3.15
N GLU A 78 -8.78 17.82 -4.01
CA GLU A 78 -8.54 16.39 -3.86
C GLU A 78 -7.09 16.01 -4.14
N ARG A 79 -6.42 16.70 -5.08
CA ARG A 79 -4.99 16.55 -5.31
C ARG A 79 -4.17 16.99 -4.10
N GLU A 80 -4.52 18.11 -3.47
CA GLU A 80 -3.84 18.59 -2.26
C GLU A 80 -3.99 17.60 -1.10
N LYS A 81 -5.20 17.09 -0.87
CA LYS A 81 -5.44 16.02 0.12
C LYS A 81 -4.64 14.77 -0.19
N SER A 82 -4.60 14.33 -1.45
CA SER A 82 -3.83 13.15 -1.87
C SER A 82 -2.34 13.34 -1.62
N ILE A 83 -1.79 14.54 -1.87
CA ILE A 83 -0.38 14.86 -1.59
C ILE A 83 -0.12 14.85 -0.08
N ALA A 84 -1.01 15.44 0.72
CA ALA A 84 -0.88 15.46 2.18
C ALA A 84 -0.89 14.03 2.77
N LEU A 85 -1.85 13.21 2.37
CA LEU A 85 -1.96 11.82 2.81
C LEU A 85 -0.75 10.98 2.39
N LYS A 86 -0.22 11.17 1.18
CA LYS A 86 1.00 10.48 0.74
C LYS A 86 2.20 10.81 1.61
N LYS A 87 2.39 12.09 1.96
CA LYS A 87 3.47 12.51 2.87
C LYS A 87 3.32 11.88 4.26
N GLU A 88 2.10 11.80 4.79
CA GLU A 88 1.85 11.16 6.08
C GLU A 88 2.14 9.66 6.06
N ILE A 89 1.75 8.97 4.98
CA ILE A 89 2.06 7.55 4.78
C ILE A 89 3.59 7.32 4.72
N GLU A 90 4.32 8.18 4.00
CA GLU A 90 5.78 8.08 3.91
C GLU A 90 6.46 8.28 5.29
N GLU A 91 5.99 9.25 6.07
CA GLU A 91 6.49 9.52 7.43
C GLU A 91 6.18 8.34 8.37
N GLN A 92 4.95 7.84 8.37
CA GLN A 92 4.57 6.67 9.17
C GLN A 92 5.38 5.42 8.78
N ALA A 93 5.59 5.18 7.48
CA ALA A 93 6.41 4.08 7.01
C ALA A 93 7.86 4.21 7.49
N HIS A 94 8.42 5.42 7.50
CA HIS A 94 9.74 5.69 8.05
C HIS A 94 9.81 5.40 9.56
N GLN A 95 8.80 5.86 10.34
CA GLN A 95 8.73 5.59 11.76
C GLN A 95 8.62 4.10 12.08
N ILE A 96 7.77 3.37 11.36
CA ILE A 96 7.65 1.90 11.49
C ILE A 96 9.00 1.24 11.23
N LYS A 97 9.72 1.66 10.17
CA LYS A 97 11.05 1.12 9.85
C LYS A 97 12.06 1.38 10.99
N LEU A 98 12.04 2.58 11.58
CA LEU A 98 12.89 2.91 12.73
C LEU A 98 12.56 2.06 13.95
N ILE A 99 11.28 1.88 14.26
CA ILE A 99 10.81 1.06 15.38
C ILE A 99 11.20 -0.40 15.18
N LEU A 100 10.99 -0.96 13.98
CA LEU A 100 11.38 -2.34 13.65
C LEU A 100 12.89 -2.56 13.83
N ASN A 101 13.72 -1.62 13.37
CA ASN A 101 15.16 -1.69 13.57
C ASN A 101 15.57 -1.61 15.05
N LYS A 102 14.91 -0.76 15.84
CA LYS A 102 15.15 -0.68 17.29
C LYS A 102 14.73 -1.96 18.00
N LEU A 103 13.52 -2.47 17.70
CA LEU A 103 12.99 -3.68 18.28
C LEU A 103 13.85 -4.90 17.93
N GLY A 104 14.34 -5.00 16.69
CA GLY A 104 15.27 -6.05 16.29
C GLY A 104 16.57 -6.01 17.11
N LYS A 105 17.19 -4.83 17.25
CA LYS A 105 18.40 -4.68 18.08
C LYS A 105 18.13 -5.05 19.54
N GLU A 106 17.07 -4.53 20.13
CA GLU A 106 16.71 -4.78 21.52
C GLU A 106 16.42 -6.28 21.77
N THR A 107 15.74 -6.95 20.84
CA THR A 107 15.50 -8.40 20.92
C THR A 107 16.81 -9.19 20.90
N THR A 108 17.75 -8.85 20.00
CA THR A 108 19.05 -9.53 19.95
C THR A 108 19.88 -9.30 21.21
N THR A 109 19.90 -8.07 21.74
CA THR A 109 20.61 -7.76 22.98
C THR A 109 19.99 -8.48 24.17
N ARG A 110 18.65 -8.53 24.26
CA ARG A 110 17.95 -9.23 25.34
C ARG A 110 18.26 -10.73 25.33
N ARG A 111 18.24 -11.36 24.15
CA ARG A 111 18.66 -12.77 23.99
C ARG A 111 20.11 -13.00 24.42
N GLN A 112 21.04 -12.14 24.02
CA GLN A 112 22.45 -12.26 24.43
C GLN A 112 22.63 -12.17 25.95
N VAL A 113 21.94 -11.22 26.59
CA VAL A 113 21.98 -11.07 28.05
C VAL A 113 21.39 -12.30 28.75
N GLU A 114 20.29 -12.86 28.23
CA GLU A 114 19.66 -14.05 28.80
C GLU A 114 20.58 -15.28 28.72
N VAL A 115 21.27 -15.46 27.59
CA VAL A 115 22.27 -16.52 27.42
C VAL A 115 23.42 -16.36 28.40
N GLN A 116 23.96 -15.15 28.54
CA GLN A 116 25.04 -14.87 29.49
C GLN A 116 24.59 -15.08 30.94
N PHE A 117 23.36 -14.69 31.27
CA PHE A 117 22.78 -14.90 32.60
C PHE A 117 22.67 -16.39 32.93
N ILE A 118 22.17 -17.20 32.01
CA ILE A 118 22.08 -18.66 32.18
C ILE A 118 23.47 -19.28 32.31
N ALA A 119 24.42 -18.87 31.48
CA ALA A 119 25.80 -19.35 31.57
C ALA A 119 26.43 -19.03 32.93
N ALA A 120 26.26 -17.80 33.42
CA ALA A 120 26.77 -17.38 34.73
C ALA A 120 26.10 -18.14 35.90
N MET A 121 24.80 -18.41 35.81
CA MET A 121 24.10 -19.24 36.80
C MET A 121 24.65 -20.67 36.84
N GLU A 122 24.91 -21.27 35.68
CA GLU A 122 25.46 -22.62 35.61
C GLU A 122 26.90 -22.68 36.13
N GLU A 123 27.73 -21.68 35.82
CA GLU A 123 29.07 -21.58 36.38
C GLU A 123 29.05 -21.42 37.90
N LYS A 124 28.14 -20.58 38.43
CA LYS A 124 27.93 -20.45 39.88
C LYS A 124 27.54 -21.78 40.50
N ARG A 125 26.62 -22.53 39.90
CA ARG A 125 26.18 -23.86 40.38
C ARG A 125 27.35 -24.85 40.45
N ILE A 126 28.17 -24.89 39.40
CA ILE A 126 29.37 -25.75 39.37
C ILE A 126 30.37 -25.33 40.45
N LEU A 127 30.56 -24.02 40.65
CA LEU A 127 31.52 -23.51 41.62
C LEU A 127 31.07 -23.78 43.06
N GLU A 128 29.77 -23.63 43.36
CA GLU A 128 29.17 -24.00 44.64
C GLU A 128 29.29 -25.50 44.91
N ALA A 129 29.05 -26.35 43.90
CA ALA A 129 29.24 -27.80 44.01
C ALA A 129 30.70 -28.17 44.32
N LYS A 130 31.67 -27.53 43.63
CA LYS A 130 33.10 -27.71 43.91
C LYS A 130 33.50 -27.21 45.28
N LEU A 131 32.95 -26.08 45.73
CA LEU A 131 33.22 -25.53 47.05
C LEU A 131 32.75 -26.52 48.13
N LYS A 132 31.53 -27.07 47.96
CA LYS A 132 30.99 -28.09 48.85
C LYS A 132 31.85 -29.36 48.87
N GLU A 133 32.31 -29.80 47.71
CA GLU A 133 33.20 -30.96 47.59
C GLU A 133 34.55 -30.73 48.28
N LEU A 134 35.10 -29.50 48.22
CA LEU A 134 36.35 -29.15 48.90
C LEU A 134 36.17 -29.00 50.42
N THR A 135 35.01 -28.54 50.88
CA THR A 135 34.71 -28.43 52.32
C THR A 135 34.40 -29.78 52.97
N ASP A 136 33.89 -30.76 52.21
CA ASP A 136 33.51 -32.09 52.71
C ASP A 136 34.62 -33.15 52.57
N ARG A 137 35.83 -32.79 52.13
CA ARG A 137 36.98 -33.72 52.05
C ARG A 137 37.75 -33.79 53.38
N PRO A 138 37.73 -34.91 54.14
CA PRO A 138 38.80 -35.20 55.08
C PRO A 138 40.10 -35.49 54.31
N LYS A 139 41.21 -34.90 54.75
CA LYS A 139 42.56 -35.16 54.22
C LYS A 139 42.85 -36.68 54.32
N ALA A 140 43.00 -37.37 53.19
CA ALA A 140 44.19 -38.16 52.84
C ALA A 140 44.03 -39.00 51.54
N VAL A 141 45.18 -39.19 50.89
CA VAL A 141 45.62 -40.35 50.06
C VAL A 141 45.31 -40.39 48.54
N GLU A 142 46.40 -40.09 47.82
CA GLU A 142 47.04 -40.76 46.66
C GLU A 142 46.45 -40.74 45.24
N LEU A 143 47.34 -40.33 44.34
CA LEU A 143 47.20 -40.17 42.90
C LEU A 143 47.33 -41.52 42.19
N GLY A 144 46.21 -42.02 41.66
CA GLY A 144 46.15 -43.15 40.74
C GLY A 144 45.88 -42.72 39.30
N LYS A 145 46.92 -42.82 38.46
CA LYS A 145 46.95 -43.09 37.01
C LYS A 145 45.97 -42.35 36.07
N VAL A 146 46.55 -41.44 35.28
CA VAL A 146 45.99 -40.81 34.07
C VAL A 146 45.74 -41.84 32.96
N VAL A 147 44.47 -42.10 32.61
CA VAL A 147 43.94 -42.56 31.30
C VAL A 147 42.43 -42.22 31.36
N VAL A 148 41.76 -41.49 30.45
CA VAL A 148 41.33 -41.86 29.09
C VAL A 148 40.88 -40.58 28.33
N ASN A 149 41.12 -40.56 27.01
CA ASN A 149 40.67 -39.57 26.01
C ASN A 149 39.32 -38.88 26.31
N PRO A 150 39.18 -37.55 26.08
CA PRO A 150 37.86 -36.95 26.03
C PRO A 150 37.21 -37.40 24.72
N VAL A 151 36.37 -38.43 24.81
CA VAL A 151 35.31 -38.65 23.83
C VAL A 151 34.54 -37.33 23.79
N HIS A 152 34.62 -36.61 22.67
CA HIS A 152 33.80 -35.43 22.43
C HIS A 152 32.36 -35.78 22.84
N LYS A 153 31.82 -35.13 23.88
CA LYS A 153 30.38 -35.20 24.19
C LYS A 153 29.67 -34.69 22.94
N SER A 154 29.20 -35.62 22.10
CA SER A 154 28.44 -35.33 20.88
C SER A 154 26.96 -35.05 21.19
N ALA A 155 26.56 -35.27 22.44
CA ALA A 155 25.25 -34.98 22.96
C ALA A 155 25.33 -33.98 24.12
N GLY A 156 24.43 -33.01 24.09
CA GLY A 156 24.18 -32.03 25.13
C GLY A 156 22.77 -32.12 25.68
N LYS A 157 22.39 -31.12 26.48
CA LYS A 157 21.13 -30.96 27.18
C LYS A 157 20.64 -29.51 27.07
N VAL A 158 19.33 -29.37 27.03
CA VAL A 158 18.67 -28.06 27.15
C VAL A 158 18.79 -27.57 28.59
N LEU A 159 19.32 -26.37 28.76
CA LEU A 159 19.48 -25.70 30.05
C LEU A 159 18.27 -24.81 30.39
N ALA A 160 17.69 -24.16 29.38
CA ALA A 160 16.53 -23.30 29.53
C ALA A 160 15.73 -23.22 28.22
N VAL A 161 14.43 -22.94 28.33
CA VAL A 161 13.51 -22.78 27.20
C VAL A 161 12.80 -21.44 27.35
N ASN A 162 12.98 -20.56 26.37
CA ASN A 162 12.22 -19.31 26.28
C ASN A 162 11.11 -19.46 25.23
N LYS A 163 9.90 -19.77 25.69
CA LYS A 163 8.71 -19.95 24.83
C LYS A 163 8.24 -18.64 24.19
N GLU A 164 8.43 -17.50 24.86
CA GLU A 164 7.98 -16.18 24.38
C GLU A 164 8.74 -15.75 23.12
N TYR A 165 10.03 -16.06 23.04
CA TYR A 165 10.89 -15.71 21.92
C TYR A 165 11.31 -16.91 21.05
N ALA A 166 10.71 -18.08 21.29
CA ALA A 166 10.92 -19.33 20.57
C ALA A 166 12.41 -19.73 20.43
N PHE A 167 13.18 -19.67 21.52
CA PHE A 167 14.56 -20.14 21.52
C PHE A 167 14.89 -20.94 22.79
N ILE A 168 15.94 -21.72 22.71
CA ILE A 168 16.45 -22.55 23.80
C ILE A 168 17.93 -22.29 24.02
N VAL A 169 18.41 -22.54 25.24
CA VAL A 169 19.83 -22.51 25.59
C VAL A 169 20.31 -23.94 25.83
N VAL A 170 21.42 -24.32 25.22
CA VAL A 170 21.96 -25.69 25.24
C VAL A 170 23.39 -25.70 25.79
N ASP A 171 23.77 -26.75 26.52
CA ASP A 171 25.13 -26.98 27.07
C ASP A 171 26.17 -27.44 26.03
N LEU A 172 26.01 -27.02 24.77
CA LEU A 172 26.95 -27.23 23.69
C LEU A 172 27.39 -25.87 23.16
N GLY A 173 28.70 -25.71 22.90
CA GLY A 173 29.25 -24.45 22.41
C GLY A 173 30.36 -24.63 21.38
N ARG A 174 31.24 -23.63 21.26
CA ARG A 174 32.42 -23.67 20.36
C ARG A 174 33.37 -24.81 20.70
N ALA A 175 33.49 -25.16 21.99
CA ALA A 175 34.25 -26.33 22.44
C ALA A 175 33.74 -27.65 21.84
N ASN A 176 32.47 -27.68 21.40
CA ASN A 176 31.83 -28.80 20.70
C ASN A 176 31.78 -28.61 19.18
N ASN A 177 32.54 -27.65 18.64
CA ASN A 177 32.59 -27.31 17.21
C ASN A 177 31.23 -26.90 16.63
N LEU A 178 30.41 -26.19 17.42
CA LEU A 178 29.18 -25.55 16.93
C LEU A 178 29.46 -24.20 16.28
N ARG A 179 28.72 -23.90 15.22
CA ARG A 179 28.74 -22.62 14.50
C ARG A 179 27.32 -22.06 14.39
N PRO A 180 27.17 -20.72 14.32
CA PRO A 180 25.88 -20.13 13.93
C PRO A 180 25.39 -20.71 12.60
N GLY A 181 24.11 -21.04 12.53
CA GLY A 181 23.46 -21.72 11.40
C GLY A 181 23.48 -23.26 11.46
N ASP A 182 24.20 -23.87 12.42
CA ASP A 182 24.15 -25.33 12.60
C ASP A 182 22.75 -25.76 13.07
N ILE A 183 22.26 -26.89 12.57
CA ILE A 183 20.97 -27.47 12.99
C ILE A 183 21.20 -28.53 14.06
N LEU A 184 20.50 -28.42 15.18
CA LEU A 184 20.51 -29.39 16.25
C LEU A 184 19.18 -30.14 16.31
N SER A 185 19.25 -31.43 16.59
CA SER A 185 18.08 -32.30 16.78
C SER A 185 17.86 -32.57 18.26
N LEU A 186 16.62 -32.39 18.72
CA LEU A 186 16.24 -32.63 20.11
C LEU A 186 15.50 -33.96 20.26
N TYR A 187 15.75 -34.59 21.40
CA TYR A 187 15.20 -35.87 21.78
C TYR A 187 14.72 -35.83 23.24
N ARG A 188 13.56 -36.44 23.50
CA ARG A 188 13.05 -36.73 24.84
C ARG A 188 12.77 -38.22 24.93
N ASP A 189 13.33 -38.89 25.94
CA ASP A 189 13.19 -40.34 26.13
C ASP A 189 13.53 -41.14 24.84
N ASP A 190 14.64 -40.77 24.20
CA ASP A 190 15.11 -41.28 22.89
C ASP A 190 14.18 -41.05 21.68
N LYS A 191 13.06 -40.35 21.87
CA LYS A 191 12.15 -39.95 20.78
C LYS A 191 12.53 -38.58 20.25
N PHE A 192 12.66 -38.47 18.92
CA PHE A 192 12.86 -37.17 18.26
C PHE A 192 11.64 -36.26 18.48
N ILE A 193 11.89 -35.03 18.94
CA ILE A 193 10.84 -34.04 19.24
C ILE A 193 10.89 -32.82 18.33
N GLY A 194 12.04 -32.47 17.76
CA GLY A 194 12.13 -31.34 16.85
C GLY A 194 13.56 -30.91 16.51
N LYS A 195 13.64 -29.83 15.72
CA LYS A 195 14.90 -29.22 15.28
C LYS A 195 14.98 -27.75 15.68
N VAL A 196 16.19 -27.32 15.98
CA VAL A 196 16.52 -25.92 16.29
C VAL A 196 17.73 -25.49 15.47
N GLU A 197 17.82 -24.21 15.15
CA GLU A 197 18.95 -23.61 14.43
C GLU A 197 19.76 -22.74 15.40
N VAL A 198 21.07 -22.93 15.41
CA VAL A 198 21.97 -22.18 16.30
C VAL A 198 22.07 -20.72 15.86
N GLU A 199 21.62 -19.78 16.70
CA GLU A 199 21.73 -18.34 16.43
C GLU A 199 23.03 -17.75 16.96
N SER A 200 23.44 -18.15 18.17
CA SER A 200 24.64 -17.61 18.85
C SER A 200 25.38 -18.71 19.59
N VAL A 201 26.71 -18.67 19.56
CA VAL A 201 27.58 -19.70 20.14
C VAL A 201 28.62 -19.06 21.05
N GLU A 202 28.55 -19.42 22.33
CA GLU A 202 29.55 -19.16 23.36
C GLU A 202 30.52 -20.35 23.48
N GLU A 203 31.52 -20.25 24.36
CA GLU A 203 32.55 -21.30 24.47
C GLU A 203 31.98 -22.68 24.85
N LYS A 204 31.04 -22.71 25.82
CA LYS A 204 30.43 -23.94 26.35
C LYS A 204 28.93 -24.05 26.15
N PHE A 205 28.29 -22.98 25.68
CA PHE A 205 26.84 -22.87 25.58
C PHE A 205 26.46 -22.27 24.22
N CYS A 206 25.22 -22.49 23.79
CA CYS A 206 24.68 -21.83 22.61
C CYS A 206 23.20 -21.50 22.78
N ALA A 207 22.75 -20.48 22.05
CA ALA A 207 21.35 -20.15 21.88
C ALA A 207 20.91 -20.66 20.51
N ALA A 208 19.82 -21.43 20.49
CA ALA A 208 19.25 -21.97 19.27
C ALA A 208 17.77 -21.60 19.14
N ALA A 209 17.39 -21.06 17.99
CA ALA A 209 16.00 -20.73 17.67
C ALA A 209 15.23 -21.99 17.27
N ILE A 210 13.99 -22.08 17.73
CA ILE A 210 13.05 -23.14 17.36
C ILE A 210 12.55 -22.85 15.94
N LEU A 211 12.76 -23.82 15.04
CA LEU A 211 12.29 -23.71 13.67
C LEU A 211 10.76 -23.64 13.61
N PRO A 212 10.16 -22.89 12.66
CA PRO A 212 8.72 -22.65 12.59
C PRO A 212 7.86 -23.92 12.69
N ASP A 213 8.29 -24.99 12.01
CA ASP A 213 7.59 -26.29 11.98
C ASP A 213 7.50 -26.98 13.35
N TRP A 214 8.27 -26.52 14.35
CA TRP A 214 8.38 -27.13 15.66
C TRP A 214 7.98 -26.17 16.80
N GLN A 215 7.40 -25.00 16.50
CA GLN A 215 7.02 -24.02 17.54
C GLN A 215 5.87 -24.51 18.44
N ASP A 216 4.99 -25.38 17.93
CA ASP A 216 3.89 -25.97 18.71
C ASP A 216 4.37 -27.10 19.65
N VAL A 217 5.64 -27.52 19.56
CA VAL A 217 6.19 -28.58 20.40
C VAL A 217 6.64 -28.02 21.75
N GLU A 218 6.23 -28.71 22.82
CA GLU A 218 6.68 -28.37 24.16
C GLU A 218 8.08 -28.93 24.45
N PHE A 219 9.11 -28.12 24.20
CA PHE A 219 10.48 -28.33 24.68
C PHE A 219 10.58 -28.12 26.19
N LYS A 220 11.46 -28.89 26.84
CA LYS A 220 11.69 -28.86 28.29
C LYS A 220 13.19 -28.87 28.60
N GLU A 221 13.53 -28.36 29.78
CA GLU A 221 14.88 -28.50 30.33
C GLU A 221 15.26 -29.97 30.45
N ASN A 222 16.54 -30.26 30.24
CA ASN A 222 17.14 -31.60 30.18
C ASN A 222 16.80 -32.45 28.94
N ASP A 223 16.04 -31.95 27.97
CA ASP A 223 15.91 -32.60 26.66
C ASP A 223 17.30 -32.79 26.02
N VAL A 224 17.53 -33.93 25.37
CA VAL A 224 18.83 -34.30 24.82
C VAL A 224 19.01 -33.66 23.45
N VAL A 225 20.15 -32.99 23.25
CA VAL A 225 20.47 -32.28 22.02
C VAL A 225 21.63 -32.96 21.30
N LYS A 226 21.49 -33.24 20.01
CA LYS A 226 22.55 -33.82 19.18
C LYS A 226 22.78 -32.96 17.95
N LYS A 227 24.04 -32.74 17.60
CA LYS A 227 24.42 -32.12 16.33
C LYS A 227 24.09 -33.10 15.19
N HIS A 228 23.43 -32.62 14.13
CA HIS A 228 23.18 -33.43 12.94
C HIS A 228 24.45 -33.61 12.11
#